data_AF-A0A0C2WFA9-F1
#
_entry.id   AF-A0A0C2WFA9-F1
#
_cell.length_a   1.000
_cell.length_b   1.000
_cell.length_c   1.000
_cell.angle_alpha   90.00
_cell.angle_beta   90.00
_cell.angle_gamma   90.00
#
_symmetry.space_group_name_H-M   'P 1'
#
loop_
_entity.id
_entity.type
_entity.pdbx_description
1 polymer ?
#
loop_
_entity_poly.entity_id
_entity_poly.type
_entity_poly.pdbx_seq_one_letter_code
_entity_poly.pdbx_strand_id
1 'polypeptide(L)'
;MMFIPFSGFNNTVRRHTRYYYESGNLIIRVTDTLFRVLDEPFRSDSSVFGKRYGLPHSPPGFGECTGTHDNPIVIDDVKPWEFDRFLGVIFPPFHFGSTSFFGDYGLNEWLSVLKLSTMWDFPSVRQLALDHISSMELGNIELAVIGDKYPLPPYWWFSSLVHFVERDEPLSIDEAQQLGSALTVCIFTAREILEEEGRKREEDVGFVVREVFDITLDD
;
A
#
# COMPACT_ATOMS: atom_id res chain seq x y z
N MET A 1 7.90 -34.85 35.32
CA MET A 1 8.17 -34.09 34.08
C MET A 1 6.89 -34.15 33.26
N MET A 2 6.07 -33.10 33.32
CA MET A 2 4.75 -33.06 32.72
C MET A 2 4.89 -32.44 31.33
N PHE A 3 4.63 -33.22 30.29
CA PHE A 3 4.54 -32.72 28.92
C PHE A 3 3.28 -31.87 28.80
N ILE A 4 3.45 -30.57 28.57
CA ILE A 4 2.38 -29.70 28.11
C ILE A 4 2.29 -29.92 26.59
N PRO A 5 1.16 -30.42 26.04
CA PRO A 5 1.00 -30.42 24.60
C PRO A 5 0.81 -28.97 24.17
N PHE A 6 1.64 -28.49 23.25
CA PHE A 6 1.35 -27.28 22.50
C PHE A 6 0.01 -27.50 21.80
N SER A 7 -1.03 -26.83 22.29
CA SER A 7 -2.30 -26.72 21.60
C SER A 7 -2.04 -26.10 20.23
N GLY A 8 -2.05 -26.92 19.18
CA GLY A 8 -2.04 -26.44 17.81
C GLY A 8 -3.23 -25.49 17.65
N PHE A 9 -2.96 -24.28 17.16
CA PHE A 9 -4.02 -23.39 16.71
C PHE A 9 -4.81 -24.14 15.64
N ASN A 10 -6.03 -24.56 15.99
CA ASN A 10 -7.04 -24.97 15.03
C ASN A 10 -7.38 -23.73 14.19
N ASN A 11 -6.56 -23.47 13.16
CA ASN A 11 -6.78 -22.34 12.28
C ASN A 11 -7.87 -22.78 11.29
N THR A 12 -9.13 -22.68 11.72
CA THR A 12 -10.27 -23.00 10.87
C THR A 12 -10.30 -21.98 9.74
N VAL A 13 -9.86 -22.40 8.56
CA VAL A 13 -9.90 -21.58 7.36
C VAL A 13 -11.36 -21.27 7.03
N ARG A 14 -11.73 -19.99 6.99
CA ARG A 14 -13.10 -19.53 6.70
C ARG A 14 -13.23 -19.00 5.28
N ARG A 15 -14.39 -19.22 4.66
CA ARG A 15 -14.70 -18.61 3.35
C ARG A 15 -15.06 -17.14 3.55
N HIS A 16 -14.54 -16.27 2.69
CA HIS A 16 -14.93 -14.88 2.68
C HIS A 16 -16.40 -14.73 2.28
N THR A 17 -17.13 -13.81 2.90
CA THR A 17 -18.59 -13.70 2.73
C THR A 17 -18.99 -13.10 1.39
N ARG A 18 -18.16 -12.21 0.84
CA ARG A 18 -18.42 -11.49 -0.42
C ARG A 18 -17.66 -12.08 -1.60
N TYR A 19 -16.34 -12.10 -1.49
CA TYR A 19 -15.40 -12.62 -2.50
C TYR A 19 -15.15 -14.13 -2.40
N TYR A 20 -16.24 -14.92 -2.43
CA TYR A 20 -16.17 -16.37 -2.61
C TYR A 20 -17.22 -16.81 -3.63
N TYR A 21 -16.86 -16.71 -4.91
CA TYR A 21 -17.75 -16.99 -6.04
C TYR A 21 -17.75 -18.48 -6.35
N GLU A 22 -18.95 -19.09 -6.42
CA GLU A 22 -19.06 -20.50 -6.81
C GLU A 22 -18.58 -20.78 -8.23
N SER A 23 -18.57 -19.76 -9.09
CA SER A 23 -18.02 -19.79 -10.45
C SER A 23 -16.55 -19.34 -10.54
N GLY A 24 -15.91 -18.95 -9.44
CA GLY A 24 -14.52 -18.51 -9.43
C GLY A 24 -13.55 -19.64 -9.76
N ASN A 25 -12.50 -19.32 -10.50
CA ASN A 25 -11.45 -20.24 -10.95
C ASN A 25 -10.09 -19.99 -10.27
N LEU A 26 -9.99 -18.99 -9.39
CA LEU A 26 -8.81 -18.69 -8.59
C LEU A 26 -9.13 -18.72 -7.11
N ILE A 27 -8.36 -19.49 -6.34
CA ILE A 27 -8.49 -19.59 -4.89
C ILE A 27 -7.25 -19.06 -4.20
N ILE A 28 -7.44 -18.03 -3.37
CA ILE A 28 -6.39 -17.37 -2.61
C ILE A 28 -6.75 -17.45 -1.13
N ARG A 29 -5.84 -17.98 -0.31
CA ARG A 29 -5.91 -17.96 1.15
C ARG A 29 -5.06 -16.81 1.67
N VAL A 30 -5.70 -15.80 2.25
CA VAL A 30 -5.03 -14.74 2.99
C VAL A 30 -5.15 -15.03 4.48
N THR A 31 -4.06 -15.41 5.13
CA THR A 31 -4.04 -15.86 6.53
C THR A 31 -5.07 -16.96 6.83
N ASP A 32 -6.15 -16.67 7.57
CA ASP A 32 -7.23 -17.59 7.95
C ASP A 32 -8.44 -17.55 6.99
N THR A 33 -8.39 -16.75 5.92
CA THR A 33 -9.56 -16.44 5.08
C THR A 33 -9.33 -16.87 3.62
N LEU A 34 -10.25 -17.68 3.08
CA LEU A 34 -10.28 -18.13 1.70
C LEU A 34 -11.14 -17.20 0.84
N PHE A 35 -10.54 -16.75 -0.25
CA PHE A 35 -11.15 -15.99 -1.32
C PHE A 35 -11.25 -16.88 -2.56
N ARG A 36 -12.36 -16.79 -3.27
CA ARG A 36 -12.57 -17.48 -4.55
C ARG A 36 -13.10 -16.48 -5.56
N VAL A 37 -12.28 -16.15 -6.55
CA VAL A 37 -12.51 -15.05 -7.51
C VAL A 37 -12.16 -15.50 -8.93
N LEU A 38 -12.30 -14.60 -9.91
CA LEU A 38 -11.83 -14.86 -11.28
C LEU A 38 -10.33 -14.55 -11.38
N ASP A 39 -9.58 -15.37 -12.11
CA ASP A 39 -8.15 -15.18 -12.34
C ASP A 39 -7.84 -14.09 -13.37
N GLU A 40 -8.81 -13.76 -14.23
CA GLU A 40 -8.61 -12.85 -15.37
C GLU A 40 -8.04 -11.50 -14.96
N PRO A 41 -8.57 -10.77 -13.95
CA PRO A 41 -8.00 -9.48 -13.57
C PRO A 41 -6.57 -9.59 -13.02
N PHE A 42 -6.24 -10.70 -12.36
CA PHE A 42 -4.89 -10.94 -11.85
C PHE A 42 -3.88 -11.29 -12.96
N ARG A 43 -4.37 -11.70 -14.13
CA ARG A 43 -3.56 -12.02 -15.30
C ARG A 43 -3.43 -10.84 -16.25
N SER A 44 -4.53 -10.12 -16.51
CA SER A 44 -4.56 -9.00 -17.45
C SER A 44 -3.93 -7.75 -16.85
N ASP A 45 -4.20 -7.48 -15.56
CA ASP A 45 -3.90 -6.18 -14.97
C ASP A 45 -2.62 -6.20 -14.12
N SER A 46 -1.97 -7.36 -13.99
CA SER A 46 -0.71 -7.53 -13.27
C SER A 46 0.36 -8.29 -14.04
N SER A 47 1.55 -7.67 -14.12
CA SER A 47 2.72 -8.29 -14.76
C SER A 47 3.52 -9.21 -13.82
N VAL A 48 3.27 -9.12 -12.51
CA VAL A 48 4.07 -9.77 -11.45
C VAL A 48 3.29 -10.85 -10.71
N PHE A 49 1.98 -10.68 -10.47
CA PHE A 49 1.21 -11.56 -9.60
C PHE A 49 1.29 -13.03 -10.05
N GLY A 50 1.06 -13.29 -11.34
CA GLY A 50 1.13 -14.65 -11.89
C GLY A 50 2.53 -15.26 -11.89
N LYS A 51 3.58 -14.44 -12.02
CA LYS A 51 4.98 -14.90 -11.92
C LYS A 51 5.34 -15.24 -10.48
N ARG A 52 4.83 -14.47 -9.51
CA ARG A 52 5.14 -14.61 -8.08
C ARG A 52 4.46 -15.83 -7.46
N TYR A 53 3.20 -16.05 -7.78
CA TYR A 53 2.40 -17.06 -7.09
C TYR A 53 2.09 -18.31 -7.92
N GLY A 54 2.28 -18.25 -9.24
CA GLY A 54 1.70 -19.21 -10.17
C GLY A 54 0.19 -19.01 -10.25
N LEU A 55 -0.34 -18.78 -11.46
CA LEU A 55 -1.79 -18.80 -11.67
C LEU A 55 -2.19 -20.15 -12.28
N PRO A 56 -3.44 -20.59 -12.07
CA PRO A 56 -4.00 -21.70 -12.83
C PRO A 56 -3.77 -21.45 -14.33
N HIS A 57 -3.30 -22.46 -15.08
CA HIS A 57 -2.99 -22.34 -16.52
C HIS A 57 -1.78 -21.45 -16.88
N SER A 58 -0.81 -21.26 -15.98
CA SER A 58 0.52 -20.79 -16.39
C SER A 58 1.15 -21.74 -17.43
N PRO A 59 1.98 -21.24 -18.37
CA PRO A 59 2.65 -22.07 -19.36
C PRO A 59 3.44 -23.23 -18.72
N PRO A 60 3.63 -24.36 -19.43
CA PRO A 60 4.43 -25.48 -18.93
C PRO A 60 5.84 -24.99 -18.54
N GLY A 61 6.27 -25.27 -17.31
CA GLY A 61 7.55 -24.83 -16.74
C GLY A 61 7.43 -23.98 -15.47
N PHE A 62 6.24 -23.50 -15.13
CA PHE A 62 5.94 -22.78 -13.89
C PHE A 62 5.37 -23.72 -12.81
N GLY A 63 6.19 -24.58 -12.21
CA GLY A 63 5.87 -25.31 -10.97
C GLY A 63 4.55 -26.11 -10.95
N GLU A 64 4.10 -26.51 -9.76
CA GLU A 64 2.75 -27.06 -9.54
C GLU A 64 1.70 -25.96 -9.70
N CYS A 65 0.56 -26.27 -10.34
CA CYS A 65 -0.56 -25.33 -10.46
C CYS A 65 -1.09 -24.96 -9.06
N THR A 66 -0.89 -23.71 -8.66
CA THR A 66 -1.45 -23.08 -7.47
C THR A 66 -2.74 -22.34 -7.81
N GLY A 67 -3.52 -21.98 -6.80
CA GLY A 67 -4.80 -21.28 -6.98
C GLY A 67 -6.01 -22.19 -7.15
N THR A 68 -5.87 -23.49 -6.83
CA THR A 68 -6.93 -24.50 -6.93
C THR A 68 -7.54 -24.82 -5.56
N HIS A 69 -8.58 -25.67 -5.52
CA HIS A 69 -9.19 -26.08 -4.26
C HIS A 69 -8.22 -26.86 -3.35
N ASP A 70 -7.40 -27.72 -3.96
CA ASP A 70 -6.46 -28.58 -3.24
C ASP A 70 -5.13 -27.87 -2.96
N ASN A 71 -4.79 -26.86 -3.78
CA ASN A 71 -3.56 -26.09 -3.67
C ASN A 71 -3.83 -24.58 -3.85
N PRO A 72 -4.42 -23.88 -2.86
CA PRO A 72 -4.70 -22.46 -2.95
C PRO A 72 -3.41 -21.62 -2.92
N ILE A 73 -3.42 -20.44 -3.53
CA ILE A 73 -2.33 -19.46 -3.33
C ILE A 73 -2.36 -18.99 -1.88
N VAL A 74 -1.25 -19.05 -1.16
CA VAL A 74 -1.16 -18.61 0.24
C VAL A 74 -0.44 -17.28 0.34
N ILE A 75 -1.07 -16.30 0.98
CA ILE A 75 -0.53 -14.96 1.25
C ILE A 75 -0.68 -14.67 2.75
N ASP A 76 0.43 -14.71 3.49
CA ASP A 76 0.43 -14.53 4.95
C ASP A 76 0.95 -13.16 5.41
N ASP A 77 1.53 -12.37 4.49
CA ASP A 77 2.06 -11.02 4.72
C ASP A 77 1.02 -9.90 4.52
N VAL A 78 -0.22 -10.25 4.19
CA VAL A 78 -1.34 -9.32 3.96
C VAL A 78 -2.48 -9.64 4.92
N LYS A 79 -3.18 -8.60 5.42
CA LYS A 79 -4.39 -8.82 6.23
C LYS A 79 -5.61 -9.10 5.35
N PRO A 80 -6.56 -9.97 5.76
CA PRO A 80 -7.77 -10.24 4.98
C PRO A 80 -8.57 -9.00 4.61
N TRP A 81 -8.65 -8.00 5.48
CA TRP A 81 -9.37 -6.76 5.23
C TRP A 81 -8.64 -5.82 4.25
N GLU A 82 -7.30 -5.86 4.18
CA GLU A 82 -6.54 -5.14 3.13
C GLU A 82 -6.86 -5.75 1.78
N PHE A 83 -6.88 -7.09 1.72
CA PHE A 83 -7.21 -7.82 0.49
C PHE A 83 -8.68 -7.62 0.07
N ASP A 84 -9.63 -7.62 1.00
CA ASP A 84 -11.04 -7.28 0.73
C ASP A 84 -11.18 -5.90 0.07
N ARG A 85 -10.49 -4.87 0.60
CA ARG A 85 -10.49 -3.52 0.03
C ARG A 85 -9.93 -3.49 -1.40
N PHE A 86 -8.84 -4.22 -1.64
CA PHE A 86 -8.24 -4.35 -2.96
C PHE A 86 -9.18 -5.06 -3.96
N LEU A 87 -9.85 -6.14 -3.53
CA LEU A 87 -10.86 -6.81 -4.34
C LEU A 87 -12.11 -5.95 -4.58
N GLY A 88 -12.43 -5.02 -3.68
CA GLY A 88 -13.46 -4.00 -3.87
C GLY A 88 -13.25 -3.14 -5.11
N VAL A 89 -11.99 -2.88 -5.46
CA VAL A 89 -11.63 -2.09 -6.64
C VAL A 89 -11.56 -2.96 -7.90
N ILE A 90 -11.02 -4.17 -7.80
CA ILE A 90 -10.89 -5.09 -8.95
C ILE A 90 -12.22 -5.71 -9.36
N PHE A 91 -13.05 -6.05 -8.39
CA PHE A 91 -14.37 -6.65 -8.59
C PHE A 91 -15.45 -5.68 -8.09
N PRO A 92 -15.65 -4.54 -8.79
CA PRO A 92 -16.70 -3.61 -8.42
C PRO A 92 -18.04 -4.34 -8.55
N PRO A 93 -18.89 -4.32 -7.51
CA PRO A 93 -20.16 -5.02 -7.58
C PRO A 93 -21.03 -4.37 -8.65
N PHE A 94 -21.36 -5.14 -9.68
CA PHE A 94 -22.30 -4.77 -10.73
C PHE A 94 -23.74 -4.78 -10.19
N HIS A 95 -24.06 -3.89 -9.25
CA HIS A 95 -25.44 -3.65 -8.84
C HIS A 95 -25.89 -2.29 -9.36
N PHE A 96 -26.59 -2.33 -10.50
CA PHE A 96 -27.50 -1.29 -11.00
C PHE A 96 -27.00 0.16 -10.94
N GLY A 97 -25.86 0.45 -11.56
CA GLY A 97 -25.45 1.83 -11.87
C GLY A 97 -25.00 2.68 -10.68
N SER A 98 -24.85 2.09 -9.49
CA SER A 98 -24.24 2.78 -8.36
C SER A 98 -22.72 2.62 -8.40
N THR A 99 -22.00 3.68 -8.72
CA THR A 99 -20.54 3.80 -8.59
C THR A 99 -20.09 3.85 -7.12
N SER A 100 -21.00 3.63 -6.17
CA SER A 100 -20.84 3.98 -4.76
C SER A 100 -20.05 2.99 -3.90
N PHE A 101 -19.53 1.88 -4.43
CA PHE A 101 -18.98 0.84 -3.55
C PHE A 101 -17.58 1.15 -2.98
N PHE A 102 -16.76 1.89 -3.73
CA PHE A 102 -15.59 2.57 -3.20
C PHE A 102 -15.88 4.06 -2.95
N GLY A 103 -17.14 4.51 -3.13
CA GLY A 103 -17.56 5.88 -2.79
C GLY A 103 -17.41 6.19 -1.29
N ASP A 104 -17.43 5.15 -0.44
CA ASP A 104 -17.20 5.26 1.01
C ASP A 104 -15.72 5.06 1.40
N TYR A 105 -14.79 4.86 0.45
CA TYR A 105 -13.39 4.62 0.80
C TYR A 105 -12.73 5.91 1.25
N GLY A 106 -12.28 5.92 2.52
CA GLY A 106 -11.45 6.98 3.07
C GLY A 106 -9.96 6.75 2.79
N LEU A 107 -9.13 7.60 3.40
CA LEU A 107 -7.68 7.55 3.21
C LEU A 107 -7.09 6.17 3.52
N ASN A 108 -7.47 5.55 4.63
CA ASN A 108 -6.92 4.25 5.06
C ASN A 108 -7.28 3.12 4.08
N GLU A 109 -8.48 3.15 3.53
CA GLU A 109 -8.92 2.21 2.50
C GLU A 109 -8.05 2.35 1.25
N TRP A 110 -7.88 3.58 0.74
CA TRP A 110 -7.07 3.83 -0.46
C TRP A 110 -5.58 3.57 -0.25
N LEU A 111 -5.03 3.84 0.93
CA LEU A 111 -3.65 3.46 1.27
C LEU A 111 -3.45 1.94 1.28
N SER A 112 -4.47 1.17 1.68
CA SER A 112 -4.44 -0.30 1.60
C SER A 112 -4.42 -0.76 0.14
N VAL A 113 -5.26 -0.16 -0.71
CA VAL A 113 -5.31 -0.44 -2.15
C VAL A 113 -3.99 -0.05 -2.81
N LEU A 114 -3.43 1.12 -2.50
CA LEU A 114 -2.15 1.60 -3.04
C LEU A 114 -0.99 0.64 -2.68
N LYS A 115 -0.94 0.19 -1.42
CA LYS A 115 0.06 -0.76 -0.95
C LYS A 115 0.02 -2.06 -1.76
N LEU A 116 -1.16 -2.68 -1.89
CA LEU A 116 -1.30 -3.98 -2.57
C LEU A 116 -1.16 -3.86 -4.09
N SER A 117 -1.70 -2.81 -4.70
CA SER A 117 -1.55 -2.55 -6.13
C SER A 117 -0.11 -2.26 -6.52
N THR A 118 0.66 -1.58 -5.67
CA THR A 118 2.11 -1.43 -5.87
C THR A 118 2.84 -2.76 -5.68
N MET A 119 2.55 -3.48 -4.60
CA MET A 119 3.21 -4.75 -4.27
C MET A 119 3.05 -5.81 -5.38
N TRP A 120 1.89 -5.85 -6.01
CA TRP A 120 1.57 -6.83 -7.05
C TRP A 120 1.57 -6.24 -8.46
N ASP A 121 2.07 -5.01 -8.63
CA ASP A 121 2.18 -4.35 -9.92
C ASP A 121 0.87 -4.36 -10.71
N PHE A 122 -0.16 -3.72 -10.15
CA PHE A 122 -1.44 -3.41 -10.81
C PHE A 122 -1.49 -1.92 -11.15
N PRO A 123 -0.97 -1.48 -12.31
CA PRO A 123 -0.73 -0.06 -12.58
C PRO A 123 -2.02 0.77 -12.60
N SER A 124 -3.09 0.25 -13.21
CA SER A 124 -4.39 0.95 -13.28
C SER A 124 -5.03 1.12 -11.90
N VAL A 125 -4.96 0.08 -11.06
CA VAL A 125 -5.48 0.14 -9.68
C VAL A 125 -4.63 1.07 -8.82
N ARG A 126 -3.31 1.05 -9.02
CA ARG A 126 -2.37 1.94 -8.35
C ARG A 126 -2.66 3.40 -8.70
N GLN A 127 -2.83 3.71 -9.99
CA GLN A 127 -3.14 5.06 -10.44
C GLN A 127 -4.49 5.53 -9.89
N LEU A 128 -5.52 4.68 -9.91
CA LEU A 128 -6.82 5.00 -9.33
C LEU A 128 -6.72 5.33 -7.83
N ALA A 129 -5.96 4.53 -7.07
CA ALA A 129 -5.75 4.79 -5.64
C ALA A 129 -5.03 6.11 -5.39
N LEU A 130 -4.03 6.43 -6.22
CA LEU A 130 -3.38 7.73 -6.20
C LEU A 130 -4.42 8.82 -6.45
N ASP A 131 -5.12 8.82 -7.59
CA ASP A 131 -6.07 9.87 -7.97
C ASP A 131 -7.07 10.20 -6.84
N HIS A 132 -7.57 9.18 -6.13
CA HIS A 132 -8.43 9.36 -4.97
C HIS A 132 -7.71 9.98 -3.76
N ILE A 133 -6.50 9.52 -3.40
CA ILE A 133 -5.71 10.11 -2.32
C ILE A 133 -5.37 11.57 -2.63
N SER A 134 -5.02 11.89 -3.88
CA SER A 134 -4.70 13.25 -4.33
C SER A 134 -5.89 14.21 -4.21
N SER A 135 -7.11 13.69 -4.29
CA SER A 135 -8.32 14.51 -4.12
C SER A 135 -8.67 14.82 -2.65
N MET A 136 -7.97 14.21 -1.69
CA MET A 136 -8.19 14.42 -0.27
C MET A 136 -7.38 15.63 0.25
N GLU A 137 -8.00 16.42 1.13
CA GLU A 137 -7.30 17.48 1.84
C GLU A 137 -6.50 16.88 3.00
N LEU A 138 -5.19 16.70 2.81
CA LEU A 138 -4.27 16.17 3.81
C LEU A 138 -3.41 17.29 4.41
N GLY A 139 -3.22 17.27 5.72
CA GLY A 139 -2.27 18.17 6.39
C GLY A 139 -0.82 17.75 6.13
N ASN A 140 0.13 18.67 6.27
CA ASN A 140 1.57 18.39 6.05
C ASN A 140 2.07 17.21 6.92
N ILE A 141 1.70 17.16 8.21
CA ILE A 141 2.12 16.04 9.08
C ILE A 141 1.62 14.70 8.52
N GLU A 142 0.35 14.63 8.13
CA GLU A 142 -0.25 13.42 7.59
C GLU A 142 0.42 13.02 6.27
N LEU A 143 0.60 13.97 5.37
CA LEU A 143 1.24 13.78 4.07
C LEU A 143 2.69 13.27 4.20
N ALA A 144 3.47 13.84 5.11
CA ALA A 144 4.83 13.37 5.39
C ALA A 144 4.84 11.94 5.96
N VAL A 145 3.95 11.64 6.91
CA VAL A 145 3.85 10.31 7.53
C VAL A 145 3.41 9.25 6.52
N ILE A 146 2.46 9.55 5.63
CA ILE A 146 2.04 8.60 4.60
C ILE A 146 3.10 8.45 3.50
N GLY A 147 3.80 9.53 3.15
CA GLY A 147 4.88 9.54 2.16
C GLY A 147 6.05 8.62 2.55
N ASP A 148 6.38 8.62 3.84
CA ASP A 148 7.40 7.73 4.42
C ASP A 148 6.96 6.26 4.49
N LYS A 149 5.67 6.00 4.79
CA LYS A 149 5.17 4.65 5.08
C LYS A 149 4.63 3.89 3.88
N TYR A 150 4.13 4.60 2.88
CA TYR A 150 3.44 4.03 1.72
C TYR A 150 4.20 4.36 0.44
N PRO A 151 4.05 3.55 -0.62
CA PRO A 151 4.77 3.75 -1.88
C PRO A 151 4.16 4.89 -2.71
N LEU A 152 4.10 6.09 -2.13
CA LEU A 152 3.67 7.30 -2.81
C LEU A 152 4.78 7.82 -3.73
N PRO A 153 4.43 8.44 -4.86
CA PRO A 153 5.42 9.11 -5.68
C PRO A 153 6.14 10.20 -4.86
N PRO A 154 7.48 10.30 -4.93
CA PRO A 154 8.21 11.23 -4.07
C PRO A 154 7.77 12.68 -4.19
N TYR A 155 7.38 13.12 -5.40
CA TYR A 155 6.89 14.49 -5.64
C TYR A 155 5.60 14.84 -4.87
N TRP A 156 4.84 13.86 -4.36
CA TRP A 156 3.56 14.10 -3.68
C TRP A 156 3.72 14.68 -2.29
N TRP A 157 4.71 14.17 -1.55
CA TRP A 157 4.95 14.57 -0.17
C TRP A 157 6.19 15.45 -0.03
N PHE A 158 6.91 15.68 -1.14
CA PHE A 158 8.01 16.62 -1.23
C PHE A 158 7.64 18.03 -0.73
N SER A 159 6.48 18.55 -1.13
CA SER A 159 5.98 19.87 -0.68
C SER A 159 5.80 19.94 0.83
N SER A 160 5.40 18.82 1.46
CA SER A 160 5.29 18.74 2.91
C SER A 160 6.66 18.77 3.59
N LEU A 161 7.67 18.12 3.01
CA LEU A 161 9.03 18.14 3.56
C LEU A 161 9.63 19.54 3.45
N VAL A 162 9.50 20.16 2.27
CA VAL A 162 9.89 21.56 2.05
C VAL A 162 9.22 22.46 3.08
N HIS A 163 7.90 22.32 3.30
CA HIS A 163 7.19 23.11 4.31
C HIS A 163 7.82 23.02 5.71
N PHE A 164 8.16 21.81 6.19
CA PHE A 164 8.77 21.65 7.50
C PHE A 164 10.21 22.16 7.59
N VAL A 165 10.95 22.13 6.47
CA VAL A 165 12.32 22.61 6.41
C VAL A 165 12.37 24.14 6.30
N GLU A 166 11.48 24.76 5.52
CA GLU A 166 11.49 26.21 5.26
C GLU A 166 10.93 27.07 6.39
N ARG A 167 9.90 26.56 7.09
CA ARG A 167 9.24 27.34 8.13
C ARG A 167 10.23 27.76 9.21
N ASP A 168 10.03 28.92 9.83
CA ASP A 168 10.93 29.40 10.89
C ASP A 168 10.69 28.64 12.21
N GLU A 169 9.44 28.21 12.46
CA GLU A 169 9.08 27.52 13.70
C GLU A 169 9.69 26.10 13.77
N PRO A 170 10.33 25.75 14.91
CA PRO A 170 10.81 24.38 15.12
C PRO A 170 9.63 23.40 15.23
N LEU A 171 9.90 22.12 15.02
CA LEU A 171 8.94 21.06 15.32
C LEU A 171 8.55 21.11 16.80
N SER A 172 7.25 21.18 17.05
CA SER A 172 6.70 20.94 18.38
C SER A 172 6.86 19.47 18.77
N ILE A 173 6.74 19.19 20.07
CA ILE A 173 6.82 17.81 20.58
C ILE A 173 5.70 16.94 19.98
N ASP A 174 4.49 17.49 19.83
CA ASP A 174 3.34 16.78 19.28
C ASP A 174 3.53 16.47 17.78
N GLU A 175 4.14 17.37 17.02
CA GLU A 175 4.51 17.14 15.62
C GLU A 175 5.58 16.05 15.51
N ALA A 176 6.65 16.16 16.30
CA ALA A 176 7.74 15.18 16.31
C ALA A 176 7.24 13.78 16.69
N GLN A 177 6.30 13.69 17.62
CA GLN A 177 5.68 12.41 18.01
C GLN A 177 4.87 11.79 16.86
N GLN A 178 4.16 12.61 16.08
CA GLN A 178 3.37 12.14 14.94
C GLN A 178 4.23 11.73 13.74
N LEU A 179 5.24 12.54 13.41
CA LEU A 179 6.21 12.28 12.34
C LEU A 179 7.07 11.05 12.64
N GLY A 180 7.37 10.81 13.91
CA GLY A 180 8.30 9.78 14.33
C GLY A 180 9.75 10.22 14.21
N SER A 181 10.66 9.42 14.77
CA SER A 181 12.06 9.81 14.96
C SER A 181 12.82 9.99 13.65
N ALA A 182 12.59 9.14 12.66
CA ALA A 182 13.33 9.18 11.40
C ALA A 182 13.07 10.50 10.65
N LEU A 183 11.79 10.79 10.35
CA LEU A 183 11.39 12.05 9.70
C LEU A 183 11.83 13.27 10.51
N THR A 184 11.67 13.24 11.84
CA THR A 184 12.08 14.35 12.71
C THR A 184 13.58 14.64 12.59
N VAL A 185 14.43 13.61 12.64
CA VAL A 185 15.88 13.76 12.50
C VAL A 185 16.23 14.30 11.12
N CYS A 186 15.66 13.74 10.06
CA CYS A 186 15.91 14.21 8.69
C CYS A 186 15.51 15.68 8.49
N ILE A 187 14.35 16.10 9.03
CA ILE A 187 13.91 17.51 8.97
C ILE A 187 14.92 18.42 9.67
N PHE A 188 15.37 18.07 10.89
CA PHE A 188 16.36 18.88 11.61
C PHE A 188 17.72 18.91 10.91
N THR A 189 18.18 17.79 10.37
CA THR A 189 19.42 17.72 9.59
C THR A 189 19.35 18.62 8.35
N ALA A 190 18.24 18.60 7.61
CA ALA A 190 18.05 19.47 6.46
C ALA A 190 18.09 20.97 6.86
N ARG A 191 17.48 21.33 7.99
CA ARG A 191 17.49 22.71 8.51
C ARG A 191 18.90 23.15 8.93
N GLU A 192 19.65 22.28 9.61
CA GLU A 192 21.03 22.56 10.04
C GLU A 192 21.96 22.81 8.84
N ILE A 193 21.86 21.98 7.79
CA ILE A 193 22.63 22.18 6.55
C ILE A 193 22.33 23.55 5.93
N LEU A 194 21.07 23.94 5.83
CA LEU A 194 20.68 25.24 5.24
C LEU A 194 21.17 26.44 6.07
N GLU A 195 21.17 26.29 7.40
CA GLU A 195 21.70 27.32 8.32
C GLU A 195 23.22 27.50 8.15
N GLU A 196 23.99 26.41 8.07
CA GLU A 196 25.44 26.45 7.84
C GLU A 196 25.81 27.09 6.50
N GLU A 197 25.02 26.82 5.46
CA GLU A 197 25.25 27.38 4.13
C GLU A 197 24.85 28.87 4.01
N GLY A 198 24.12 29.40 4.99
CA GLY A 198 23.58 30.77 4.96
C GLY A 198 22.56 30.99 3.84
N ARG A 199 21.90 29.91 3.38
CA ARG A 199 21.04 29.88 2.19
C ARG A 199 19.57 29.70 2.58
N LYS A 200 18.70 30.58 2.08
CA LYS A 200 17.24 30.44 2.11
C LYS A 200 16.61 30.71 0.74
N ARG A 201 17.24 30.31 -0.37
CA ARG A 201 16.55 30.32 -1.68
C ARG A 201 15.80 29.01 -1.83
N GLU A 202 14.61 29.07 -2.41
CA GLU A 202 13.73 27.91 -2.65
C GLU A 202 14.45 26.76 -3.38
N GLU A 203 15.32 27.08 -4.35
CA GLU A 203 16.15 26.11 -5.08
C GLU A 203 17.10 25.34 -4.15
N ASP A 204 17.68 26.02 -3.16
CA ASP A 204 18.65 25.44 -2.22
C ASP A 204 17.93 24.48 -1.25
N VAL A 205 16.73 24.85 -0.80
CA VAL A 205 15.89 24.01 0.07
C VAL A 205 15.50 22.72 -0.65
N GLY A 206 15.01 22.85 -1.88
CA GLY A 206 14.57 21.69 -2.65
C GLY A 206 15.72 20.71 -2.91
N PHE A 207 16.94 21.21 -3.10
CA PHE A 207 18.13 20.36 -3.21
C PHE A 207 18.43 19.61 -1.91
N VAL A 208 18.50 20.30 -0.77
CA VAL A 208 18.79 19.67 0.53
C VAL A 208 17.73 18.64 0.92
N VAL A 209 16.45 18.92 0.67
CA VAL A 209 15.37 17.96 0.92
C VAL A 209 15.55 16.70 0.06
N ARG A 210 15.91 16.82 -1.21
CA ARG A 210 16.16 15.64 -2.06
C ARG A 210 17.33 14.79 -1.54
N GLU A 211 18.43 15.44 -1.17
CA GLU A 211 19.63 14.77 -0.67
C GLU A 211 19.37 14.06 0.66
N VAL A 212 18.76 14.74 1.63
CA VAL A 212 18.57 14.19 2.99
C VAL A 212 17.53 13.06 3.02
N PHE A 213 16.51 13.13 2.17
CA PHE A 213 15.41 12.15 2.13
C PHE A 213 15.56 11.13 1.00
N ASP A 214 16.67 11.14 0.25
CA ASP A 214 16.93 10.26 -0.90
C ASP A 214 15.78 10.28 -1.93
N ILE A 215 15.26 11.48 -2.21
CA ILE A 215 14.14 11.69 -3.13
C ILE A 215 14.65 11.98 -4.53
N THR A 216 14.43 11.03 -5.44
CA THR A 216 14.58 11.25 -6.88
C THR A 216 13.25 11.73 -7.46
N LEU A 217 13.23 12.93 -8.06
CA LEU A 217 12.11 13.40 -8.87
C LEU A 217 12.45 13.12 -10.33
N ASP A 218 11.59 12.40 -11.04
CA ASP A 218 11.70 12.31 -12.50
C ASP A 218 11.26 13.67 -13.08
N ASP A 219 12.17 14.35 -13.78
CA ASP A 219 11.95 15.65 -14.44
C ASP A 219 10.92 15.60 -15.58
#